data_AF-A0A242U8P7-F1
#
_entry.id   AF-A0A242U8P7-F1
#
_cell.length_a   1.000
_cell.length_b   1.000
_cell.length_c   1.000
_cell.angle_alpha   90.00
_cell.angle_beta   90.00
_cell.angle_gamma   90.00
#
_symmetry.space_group_name_H-M   'P 1'
#
loop_
_entity.id
_entity.type
_entity.pdbx_description
1 polymer ?
#
loop_
_entity_poly.entity_id
_entity_poly.type
_entity_poly.pdbx_seq_one_letter_code
_entity_poly.pdbx_strand_id
1 'polypeptide(L)'
;MNMNMPVQHILQAVDWSKYSFEEWCRQLGAWLNGDTETMVKIVKTMPTKRITQKQREKLMAMYMSDETLKDRLCIRRKGTCCQLNDNEARGIHRIFIDMQLIEDHILQEWISAIWSHHVMGNSLRDIAQSNDTSVNQIRQDLKCGLAYIKSRNPHFAFETFEKTT
;
A
#
# COMPACT_ATOMS: atom_id res chain seq x y z
N MET A 1 -28.69 -0.24 36.88
CA MET A 1 -28.96 -1.11 35.72
C MET A 1 -27.61 -1.40 35.06
N ASN A 2 -27.04 -2.58 35.30
CA ASN A 2 -25.80 -2.98 34.61
C ASN A 2 -26.19 -3.43 33.21
N MET A 3 -25.87 -2.60 32.20
CA MET A 3 -25.94 -3.04 30.82
C MET A 3 -24.80 -4.05 30.61
N ASN A 4 -25.17 -5.33 30.53
CA ASN A 4 -24.30 -6.37 30.02
C ASN A 4 -24.08 -6.08 28.54
N MET A 5 -23.08 -5.24 28.23
CA MET A 5 -22.60 -5.06 26.87
C MET A 5 -22.15 -6.44 26.38
N PRO A 6 -22.74 -6.98 25.29
CA PRO A 6 -22.25 -8.23 24.74
C PRO A 6 -20.78 -8.04 24.40
N VAL A 7 -19.92 -8.94 24.90
CA VAL A 7 -18.51 -8.98 24.53
C VAL A 7 -18.45 -9.35 23.05
N GLN A 8 -18.56 -8.34 22.18
CA GLN A 8 -18.40 -8.53 20.75
C GLN A 8 -16.95 -8.97 20.53
N HIS A 9 -16.79 -10.15 19.91
CA HIS A 9 -15.47 -10.55 19.43
C HIS A 9 -14.97 -9.42 18.53
N ILE A 10 -13.77 -8.89 18.77
CA ILE A 10 -13.24 -7.69 18.10
C ILE A 10 -13.39 -7.78 16.57
N LEU A 11 -13.25 -8.97 15.99
CA LEU A 11 -13.43 -9.25 14.55
C LEU A 11 -14.85 -9.06 14.01
N GLN A 12 -15.88 -9.14 14.85
CA GLN A 12 -17.30 -8.95 14.48
C GLN A 12 -17.71 -7.48 14.48
N ALA A 13 -16.95 -6.61 15.16
CA ALA A 13 -17.23 -5.18 15.25
C ALA A 13 -16.52 -4.37 14.14
N VAL A 14 -15.58 -4.98 13.41
CA VAL A 14 -14.85 -4.31 12.32
C VAL A 14 -15.68 -4.37 11.04
N ASP A 15 -15.89 -3.20 10.43
CA ASP A 15 -16.46 -3.11 9.09
C ASP A 15 -15.41 -3.43 8.03
N TRP A 16 -15.33 -4.70 7.64
CA TRP A 16 -14.36 -5.19 6.66
C TRP A 16 -14.59 -4.66 5.23
N SER A 17 -15.75 -4.06 4.95
CA SER A 17 -16.06 -3.48 3.64
C SER A 17 -15.40 -2.12 3.40
N LYS A 18 -14.84 -1.51 4.45
CA LYS A 18 -14.22 -0.18 4.43
C LYS A 18 -13.04 -0.05 3.46
N TYR A 19 -12.23 -1.10 3.33
CA TYR A 19 -11.02 -1.11 2.51
C TYR A 19 -10.88 -2.44 1.74
N SER A 20 -10.11 -2.42 0.65
CA SER A 20 -9.58 -3.63 0.03
C SER A 20 -8.59 -4.32 0.98
N PHE A 21 -8.36 -5.62 0.80
CA PHE A 21 -7.40 -6.34 1.63
C PHE A 21 -5.98 -5.76 1.52
N GLU A 22 -5.56 -5.36 0.33
CA GLU A 22 -4.27 -4.71 0.12
C GLU A 22 -4.18 -3.38 0.86
N GLU A 23 -5.24 -2.57 0.87
CA GLU A 23 -5.30 -1.32 1.62
C GLU A 23 -5.34 -1.57 3.14
N TRP A 24 -6.09 -2.58 3.61
CA TRP A 24 -6.04 -3.03 5.00
C TRP A 24 -4.61 -3.37 5.45
N CYS A 25 -3.82 -4.02 4.59
CA CYS A 25 -2.42 -4.32 4.86
C CYS A 25 -1.53 -3.05 4.89
N ARG A 26 -1.73 -2.12 3.95
CA ARG A 26 -1.00 -0.84 3.93
C ARG A 26 -1.30 0.00 5.18
N GLN A 27 -2.56 0.04 5.58
CA GLN A 27 -3.04 0.71 6.79
C GLN A 27 -2.49 0.06 8.07
N LEU A 28 -2.43 -1.28 8.12
CA LEU A 28 -1.76 -2.00 9.22
C LEU A 28 -0.26 -1.64 9.29
N GLY A 29 0.41 -1.56 8.14
CA GLY A 29 1.81 -1.13 8.04
C GLY A 29 2.04 0.26 8.61
N ALA A 30 1.16 1.21 8.27
CA ALA A 30 1.19 2.57 8.82
C ALA A 30 0.88 2.59 10.34
N TRP A 31 0.03 1.70 10.84
CA TRP A 31 -0.22 1.60 12.28
C TRP A 31 1.00 1.05 13.05
N LEU A 32 1.69 0.05 12.49
CA LEU A 32 2.87 -0.58 13.12
C LEU A 32 4.12 0.31 13.09
N ASN A 33 4.40 0.94 11.95
CA ASN A 33 5.63 1.71 11.72
C ASN A 33 5.45 3.23 11.94
N GLY A 34 4.22 3.67 12.25
CA GLY A 34 3.83 5.08 12.17
C GLY A 34 3.50 5.50 10.73
N ASP A 35 2.96 6.71 10.59
CA ASP A 35 2.57 7.24 9.27
C ASP A 35 3.73 7.13 8.28
N THR A 36 3.51 6.39 7.20
CA THR A 36 4.50 6.18 6.13
C THR A 36 4.44 7.29 5.08
N GLU A 37 3.63 8.33 5.31
CA GLU A 37 3.52 9.48 4.43
C GLU A 37 4.85 10.24 4.35
N THR A 38 5.47 10.19 3.18
CA THR A 38 6.61 11.01 2.81
C THR A 38 6.17 12.07 1.81
N MET A 39 6.52 13.32 2.10
CA MET A 39 6.29 14.45 1.20
C MET A 39 7.37 14.45 0.11
N VAL A 40 7.04 13.96 -1.08
CA VAL A 40 7.97 13.98 -2.21
C VAL A 40 7.80 15.30 -2.97
N LYS A 41 8.83 16.15 -2.95
CA LYS A 41 8.91 17.32 -3.83
C LYS A 41 9.40 16.89 -5.20
N ILE A 42 8.52 16.85 -6.18
CA ILE A 42 8.93 16.63 -7.58
C ILE A 42 9.26 17.99 -8.18
N VAL A 43 10.54 18.26 -8.37
CA VAL A 43 10.99 19.42 -9.14
C VAL A 43 10.87 19.07 -10.62
N LYS A 44 9.92 19.67 -11.32
CA LYS A 44 9.88 19.59 -12.79
C LYS A 44 10.94 20.52 -13.35
N THR A 45 12.18 20.03 -13.41
CA THR A 45 13.26 20.80 -14.04
C THR A 45 12.99 20.98 -15.53
N MET A 46 13.40 22.13 -16.05
CA MET A 46 13.35 22.44 -17.48
C MET A 46 14.04 21.31 -18.28
N PRO A 47 13.45 20.82 -19.38
CA PRO A 47 14.12 19.83 -20.22
C PRO A 47 15.43 20.40 -20.75
N THR A 48 16.57 19.94 -20.21
CA THR A 48 17.90 20.40 -20.64
C THR A 48 18.33 19.79 -21.98
N LYS A 49 17.53 18.89 -22.56
CA LYS A 49 17.82 18.29 -23.87
C LYS A 49 17.45 19.26 -25.00
N ARG A 50 18.46 19.63 -25.81
CA ARG A 50 18.42 20.31 -27.13
C ARG A 50 17.12 21.06 -27.45
N ILE A 51 16.82 22.10 -26.68
CA ILE A 51 15.81 23.10 -27.06
C ILE A 51 16.47 24.20 -27.89
N THR A 52 15.77 24.71 -28.89
CA THR A 52 16.26 25.84 -29.69
C THR A 52 16.12 27.15 -28.89
N GLN A 53 16.95 28.15 -29.20
CA GLN A 53 16.95 29.45 -28.53
C GLN A 53 15.55 30.10 -28.50
N LYS A 54 14.79 29.99 -29.60
CA LYS A 54 13.42 30.49 -29.72
C LYS A 54 12.42 29.78 -28.79
N GLN A 55 12.59 28.48 -28.56
CA GLN A 55 11.77 27.71 -27.61
C GLN A 55 12.11 28.09 -26.17
N ARG A 56 13.39 28.35 -25.88
CA ARG A 56 13.85 28.82 -24.57
C ARG A 56 13.27 30.18 -24.24
N GLU A 57 13.33 31.13 -25.17
CA GLU A 57 12.75 32.48 -25.00
C GLU A 57 11.24 32.44 -24.80
N LYS A 58 10.53 31.59 -25.55
CA LYS A 58 9.07 31.41 -25.38
C LYS A 58 8.72 30.85 -24.00
N LEU A 59 9.49 29.87 -23.51
CA LEU A 59 9.30 29.31 -22.16
C LEU A 59 9.63 30.35 -21.07
N MET A 60 10.70 31.13 -21.23
CA MET A 60 11.06 32.20 -20.30
C MET A 60 9.99 33.30 -20.28
N ALA A 61 9.47 33.70 -21.44
CA ALA A 61 8.38 34.66 -21.55
C ALA A 61 7.11 34.13 -20.85
N MET A 62 6.73 32.87 -21.08
CA MET A 62 5.60 32.23 -20.37
C MET A 62 5.78 32.25 -18.85
N TYR A 63 6.99 31.98 -18.34
CA TYR A 63 7.33 32.06 -16.92
C TYR A 63 7.25 33.48 -16.37
N MET A 64 7.69 34.48 -17.13
CA MET A 64 7.69 35.88 -16.71
C MET A 64 6.32 36.54 -16.81
N SER A 65 5.44 36.06 -17.70
CA SER A 65 4.10 36.60 -17.91
C SER A 65 3.03 36.02 -16.98
N ASP A 66 3.27 34.84 -16.40
CA ASP A 66 2.27 34.10 -15.65
C ASP A 66 2.59 34.13 -14.14
N GLU A 67 2.09 35.14 -13.43
CA GLU A 67 2.22 35.29 -11.97
C GLU A 67 1.65 34.10 -11.18
N THR A 68 0.82 33.27 -11.83
CA THR A 68 0.21 32.07 -11.23
C THR A 68 0.95 30.78 -11.53
N LEU A 69 2.04 30.85 -12.31
CA LEU A 69 2.87 29.70 -12.63
C LEU A 69 3.69 29.31 -11.39
N LYS A 70 3.02 28.65 -10.44
CA LYS A 70 3.67 27.88 -9.39
C LYS A 70 4.56 26.88 -10.11
N ASP A 71 5.87 27.07 -10.03
CA ASP A 71 6.85 26.04 -10.36
C ASP A 71 6.34 24.80 -9.63
N ARG A 72 5.76 23.85 -10.39
CA ARG A 72 4.89 22.83 -9.83
C ARG A 72 5.78 21.81 -9.14
N LEU A 73 6.29 22.17 -7.97
CA LEU A 73 6.63 21.28 -6.90
C LEU A 73 5.33 20.55 -6.59
N CYS A 74 5.05 19.50 -7.35
CA CYS A 74 4.01 18.56 -7.01
C CYS A 74 4.50 17.91 -5.73
N ILE A 75 4.00 18.41 -4.60
CA ILE A 75 4.12 17.73 -3.31
C ILE A 75 3.20 16.53 -3.42
N ARG A 76 3.74 15.40 -3.89
CA ARG A 76 3.01 14.15 -3.91
C ARG A 76 3.24 13.50 -2.55
N ARG A 77 2.16 13.35 -1.77
CA ARG A 77 2.17 12.46 -0.61
C ARG A 77 2.37 11.03 -1.14
N LYS A 78 3.44 10.38 -0.71
CA LYS A 78 3.72 8.99 -1.03
C LYS A 78 3.68 8.20 0.28
N GLY A 79 2.92 7.12 0.33
CA GLY A 79 2.72 6.32 1.54
C GLY A 79 1.30 6.44 2.07
N THR A 80 1.06 5.84 3.24
CA THR A 80 -0.26 5.69 3.84
C THR A 80 -0.28 6.37 5.20
N CYS A 81 -1.22 7.29 5.41
CA CYS A 81 -1.55 7.82 6.73
C CYS A 81 -2.49 6.82 7.42
N CYS A 82 -2.16 6.45 8.65
CA CYS A 82 -2.92 5.47 9.41
C CYS A 82 -4.31 6.01 9.73
N GLN A 83 -5.33 5.30 9.26
CA GLN A 83 -6.74 5.59 9.54
C GLN A 83 -7.40 4.47 10.37
N LEU A 84 -6.60 3.50 10.85
CA LEU A 84 -7.11 2.40 11.66
C LEU A 84 -7.25 2.81 13.12
N ASN A 85 -8.36 2.38 13.71
CA ASN A 85 -8.47 2.28 15.16
C ASN A 85 -7.72 1.03 15.66
N ASP A 86 -7.27 1.01 16.91
CA ASP A 86 -6.53 -0.10 17.52
C ASP A 86 -7.28 -1.44 17.42
N ASN A 87 -8.61 -1.42 17.50
CA ASN A 87 -9.43 -2.62 17.33
C ASN A 87 -9.41 -3.14 15.89
N GLU A 88 -9.45 -2.25 14.91
CA GLU A 88 -9.34 -2.59 13.49
C GLU A 88 -7.94 -3.15 13.19
N ALA A 89 -6.90 -2.49 13.69
CA ALA A 89 -5.51 -2.93 13.56
C ALA A 89 -5.27 -4.31 14.20
N ARG A 90 -5.77 -4.54 15.42
CA ARG A 90 -5.72 -5.86 16.07
C ARG A 90 -6.51 -6.91 15.30
N GLY A 91 -7.64 -6.53 14.71
CA GLY A 91 -8.45 -7.41 13.88
C GLY A 91 -7.69 -7.93 12.67
N ILE A 92 -7.14 -7.03 11.85
CA ILE A 92 -6.39 -7.43 10.65
C ILE A 92 -5.09 -8.17 11.02
N HIS A 93 -4.40 -7.75 12.07
CA HIS A 93 -3.21 -8.45 12.57
C HIS A 93 -3.54 -9.88 13.03
N ARG A 94 -4.71 -10.08 13.65
CA ARG A 94 -5.16 -11.41 14.08
C ARG A 94 -5.33 -12.36 12.90
N ILE A 95 -5.81 -11.88 11.76
CA ILE A 95 -5.92 -12.69 10.53
C ILE A 95 -4.55 -13.21 10.10
N PHE A 96 -3.51 -12.36 10.14
CA PHE A 96 -2.13 -12.79 9.84
C PHE A 96 -1.60 -13.82 10.83
N ILE A 97 -1.83 -13.62 12.13
CA ILE A 97 -1.43 -14.59 13.16
C ILE A 97 -2.13 -15.93 12.92
N ASP A 98 -3.43 -15.93 12.65
CA ASP A 98 -4.20 -17.16 12.42
C ASP A 98 -3.70 -17.92 11.18
N MET A 99 -3.17 -17.22 10.17
CA MET A 99 -2.53 -17.86 9.00
C MET A 99 -1.11 -18.37 9.30
N GLN A 100 -0.36 -17.67 10.15
CA GLN A 100 0.98 -18.11 10.57
C GLN A 100 0.96 -19.39 11.42
N LEU A 101 -0.16 -19.67 12.09
CA LEU A 101 -0.35 -20.92 12.84
C LEU A 101 -0.48 -22.16 11.94
N ILE A 102 -0.66 -21.99 10.62
CA ILE A 102 -0.77 -23.11 9.70
C ILE A 102 0.64 -23.61 9.33
N GLU A 103 0.94 -24.86 9.70
CA GLU A 103 2.22 -25.51 9.43
C GLU A 103 2.36 -25.94 7.94
N ASP A 104 2.43 -24.97 7.04
CA ASP A 104 2.70 -25.18 5.62
C ASP A 104 3.78 -24.19 5.15
N HIS A 105 4.94 -24.71 4.75
CA HIS A 105 6.09 -23.92 4.32
C HIS A 105 5.75 -22.97 3.16
N ILE A 106 5.04 -23.46 2.14
CA ILE A 106 4.73 -22.69 0.94
C ILE A 106 3.74 -21.59 1.27
N LEU A 107 2.74 -21.89 2.11
CA LEU A 107 1.82 -20.88 2.60
C LEU A 107 2.56 -19.80 3.41
N GLN A 108 3.49 -20.18 4.29
CA GLN A 108 4.27 -19.22 5.07
C GLN A 108 5.12 -18.31 4.18
N GLU A 109 5.68 -18.82 3.08
CA GLU A 109 6.38 -17.99 2.09
C GLU A 109 5.45 -16.97 1.43
N TRP A 110 4.24 -17.38 1.04
CA TRP A 110 3.25 -16.47 0.45
C TRP A 110 2.81 -15.38 1.44
N ILE A 111 2.52 -15.76 2.68
CA ILE A 111 2.14 -14.80 3.73
C ILE A 111 3.30 -13.84 4.05
N SER A 112 4.53 -14.35 4.10
CA SER A 112 5.75 -13.53 4.29
C SER A 112 5.96 -12.53 3.15
N ALA A 113 5.73 -12.94 1.90
CA ALA A 113 5.80 -12.06 0.74
C ALA A 113 4.73 -10.95 0.80
N ILE A 114 3.49 -11.29 1.15
CA ILE A 114 2.39 -10.32 1.32
C ILE A 114 2.73 -9.33 2.42
N TRP A 115 3.19 -9.81 3.57
CA TRP A 115 3.61 -8.98 4.68
C TRP A 115 4.72 -8.01 4.27
N SER A 116 5.77 -8.53 3.63
CA SER A 116 6.90 -7.72 3.18
C SER A 116 6.49 -6.65 2.16
N HIS A 117 5.59 -6.98 1.24
CA HIS A 117 5.19 -6.05 0.19
C HIS A 117 4.13 -5.04 0.64
N HIS A 118 3.03 -5.50 1.24
CA HIS A 118 1.87 -4.66 1.54
C HIS A 118 1.93 -4.03 2.93
N VAL A 119 2.50 -4.71 3.93
CA VAL A 119 2.60 -4.19 5.31
C VAL A 119 3.89 -3.40 5.50
N MET A 120 5.04 -3.95 5.09
CA MET A 120 6.33 -3.26 5.22
C MET A 120 6.64 -2.28 4.08
N GLY A 121 5.88 -2.35 2.98
CA GLY A 121 6.06 -1.43 1.84
C GLY A 121 7.33 -1.67 1.02
N ASN A 122 7.98 -2.84 1.17
CA ASN A 122 9.19 -3.16 0.43
C ASN A 122 8.88 -3.32 -1.06
N SER A 123 9.82 -2.90 -1.92
CA SER A 123 9.67 -3.11 -3.36
C SER A 123 9.82 -4.58 -3.70
N LEU A 124 9.15 -5.04 -4.76
CA LEU A 124 9.28 -6.43 -5.24
C LEU A 124 10.73 -6.82 -5.55
N ARG A 125 11.57 -5.84 -5.90
CA ARG A 125 13.00 -6.04 -6.17
C ARG A 125 13.77 -6.33 -4.89
N ASP A 126 13.47 -5.58 -3.83
CA ASP A 126 14.16 -5.74 -2.54
C ASP A 126 13.80 -7.09 -1.91
N ILE A 127 12.53 -7.50 -2.02
CA ILE A 127 12.06 -8.82 -1.56
C ILE A 127 12.69 -9.95 -2.37
N ALA A 128 12.75 -9.80 -3.69
CA ALA A 128 13.41 -10.78 -4.55
C ALA A 128 14.89 -10.94 -4.22
N GLN A 129 15.58 -9.82 -3.91
CA GLN A 129 16.98 -9.82 -3.50
C GLN A 129 17.18 -10.45 -2.12
N SER A 130 16.31 -10.19 -1.14
CA SER A 130 16.44 -10.79 0.20
C SER A 130 16.17 -12.29 0.20
N ASN A 131 15.33 -12.76 -0.73
CA ASN A 131 14.94 -14.17 -0.83
C ASN A 131 15.74 -14.93 -1.89
N ASP A 132 16.77 -14.33 -2.52
CA ASP A 132 17.55 -14.91 -3.63
C ASP A 132 16.67 -15.50 -4.76
N THR A 133 15.57 -14.83 -5.07
CA THR A 133 14.57 -15.27 -6.07
C THR A 133 14.35 -14.24 -7.17
N SER A 134 13.57 -14.62 -8.19
CA SER A 134 13.18 -13.68 -9.25
C SER A 134 11.99 -12.83 -8.85
N VAL A 135 11.93 -11.58 -9.34
CA VAL A 135 10.77 -10.69 -9.16
C VAL A 135 9.46 -11.33 -9.65
N ASN A 136 9.54 -12.20 -10.67
CA ASN A 136 8.36 -12.91 -11.19
C ASN A 136 7.86 -13.96 -10.19
N GLN A 137 8.76 -14.64 -9.48
CA GLN A 137 8.38 -15.58 -8.42
C GLN A 137 7.63 -14.86 -7.31
N ILE A 138 8.18 -13.76 -6.80
CA ILE A 138 7.51 -12.94 -5.77
C ILE A 138 6.13 -12.46 -6.23
N ARG A 139 5.98 -12.06 -7.50
CA ARG A 139 4.66 -11.68 -8.04
C ARG A 139 3.67 -12.84 -8.05
N GLN A 140 4.13 -14.06 -8.34
CA GLN A 140 3.31 -15.26 -8.28
C GLN A 140 2.93 -15.59 -6.84
N ASP A 141 3.89 -15.55 -5.91
CA ASP A 141 3.67 -15.82 -4.49
C ASP A 141 2.64 -14.86 -3.89
N LEU A 142 2.74 -13.57 -4.20
CA LEU A 142 1.75 -12.57 -3.82
C LEU A 142 0.35 -12.92 -4.36
N LYS A 143 0.25 -13.29 -5.64
CA LYS A 143 -1.05 -13.63 -6.25
C LYS A 143 -1.64 -14.90 -5.66
N CYS A 144 -0.83 -15.93 -5.42
CA CYS A 144 -1.26 -17.19 -4.80
C CYS A 144 -1.70 -16.98 -3.34
N GLY A 145 -0.93 -16.21 -2.56
CA GLY A 145 -1.29 -15.85 -1.20
C GLY A 145 -2.59 -15.05 -1.14
N LEU A 146 -2.76 -14.04 -1.99
CA LEU A 146 -4.01 -13.25 -2.03
C LEU A 146 -5.21 -14.11 -2.44
N ALA A 147 -5.02 -15.05 -3.37
CA ALA A 147 -6.07 -15.99 -3.77
C ALA A 147 -6.46 -16.93 -2.62
N TYR A 148 -5.48 -17.42 -1.85
CA TYR A 148 -5.71 -18.20 -0.65
C TYR A 148 -6.53 -17.42 0.39
N ILE A 149 -6.11 -16.19 0.71
CA ILE A 149 -6.81 -15.34 1.68
C ILE A 149 -8.24 -15.06 1.21
N LYS A 150 -8.44 -14.74 -0.07
CA LYS A 150 -9.77 -14.54 -0.65
C LYS A 150 -10.68 -15.76 -0.50
N SER A 151 -10.13 -16.97 -0.66
CA SER A 151 -10.90 -18.21 -0.49
C SER A 151 -11.39 -18.41 0.95
N ARG A 152 -10.62 -17.98 1.94
CA ARG A 152 -10.90 -18.15 3.37
C ARG A 152 -11.71 -16.99 3.95
N ASN A 153 -11.57 -15.80 3.37
CA ASN A 153 -12.24 -14.57 3.78
C ASN A 153 -12.94 -13.90 2.58
N PRO A 154 -14.10 -14.43 2.13
CA PRO A 154 -14.78 -13.94 0.93
C PRO A 154 -15.35 -12.52 1.04
N HIS A 155 -15.44 -11.99 2.26
CA HIS A 155 -16.00 -10.66 2.54
C HIS A 155 -15.05 -9.51 2.17
N PHE A 156 -13.76 -9.79 1.95
CA PHE A 156 -12.82 -8.76 1.53
C PHE A 156 -12.89 -8.50 0.02
N ALA A 157 -12.79 -7.23 -0.35
CA ALA A 157 -12.44 -6.82 -1.70
C ALA A 157 -10.93 -6.97 -1.92
N PHE A 158 -10.50 -7.24 -3.15
CA PHE A 158 -9.10 -7.46 -3.50
C PHE A 158 -8.77 -6.70 -4.78
N GLU A 159 -7.95 -5.66 -4.68
CA GLU A 159 -7.51 -4.81 -5.80
C GLU A 159 -6.87 -5.63 -6.91
N THR A 160 -6.08 -6.64 -6.52
CA THR A 160 -5.33 -7.49 -7.46
C THR A 160 -6.23 -8.30 -8.39
N PHE A 161 -7.47 -8.59 -7.97
CA PHE A 161 -8.42 -9.40 -8.73
C PHE A 161 -9.56 -8.58 -9.35
N GLU A 162 -9.62 -7.29 -9.08
CA GLU A 162 -10.57 -6.40 -9.73
C GLU A 162 -10.15 -6.18 -11.19
N LYS A 163 -11.06 -6.50 -12.11
CA LYS A 163 -10.87 -6.17 -13.52
C LYS A 163 -11.26 -4.71 -13.70
N THR A 164 -10.27 -3.81 -13.76
CA THR A 164 -10.51 -2.46 -14.31
C THR A 164 -11.02 -2.62 -15.73
N THR A 165 -12.32 -2.38 -15.91
CA THR A 165 -13.01 -2.38 -17.21
C THR A 165 -12.81 -1.03 -17.87
#